data_AF-A0A7Y2GW78-F1
#
_entry.id   AF-A0A7Y2GW78-F1
#
_cell.length_a   1.000
_cell.length_b   1.000
_cell.length_c   1.000
_cell.angle_alpha   90.00
_cell.angle_beta   90.00
_cell.angle_gamma   90.00
#
_symmetry.space_group_name_H-M   'P 1'
#
loop_
_entity.id
_entity.type
_entity.pdbx_description
1 polymer ?
#
loop_
_entity_poly.entity_id
_entity_poly.type
_entity_poly.pdbx_seq_one_letter_code
_entity_poly.pdbx_strand_id
1 'polypeptide(L)'
;MNDVEQKVKLPAIGLLIAGIINGAFAFLVLIAGVLRLVAYSKGLEKLPADQAERIGFYIGTVAGYGIALITLFVSPIIIYGAVQMMKGKKYKLSKAAAILAIVPFTACCMLVGAPLGIWAYIVLNQEDVRGYFRV
;
A
#
# COMPACT_ATOMS: atom_id res chain seq x y z
N MET A 1 22.20 16.99 -13.11
CA MET A 1 21.34 15.80 -12.85
C MET A 1 21.08 15.18 -14.20
N ASN A 2 21.30 13.87 -14.37
CA ASN A 2 21.03 13.21 -15.65
C ASN A 2 19.52 13.15 -15.87
N ASP A 3 19.04 13.37 -17.10
CA ASP A 3 17.60 13.40 -17.43
C ASP A 3 16.86 12.15 -16.93
N VAL A 4 17.51 11.00 -17.00
CA VAL A 4 16.99 9.70 -16.52
C VAL A 4 16.77 9.69 -15.00
N GLU A 5 17.65 10.32 -14.22
CA GLU A 5 17.52 10.38 -12.76
C GLU A 5 16.29 11.19 -12.35
N GLN A 6 15.98 12.29 -13.07
CA GLN A 6 14.77 13.08 -12.85
C GLN A 6 13.51 12.29 -13.20
N LYS A 7 13.52 11.60 -14.35
CA LYS A 7 12.40 10.74 -14.79
C LYS A 7 12.03 9.67 -13.77
N VAL A 8 13.02 9.12 -13.06
CA VAL A 8 12.83 8.04 -12.08
C VAL A 8 12.43 8.57 -10.69
N LYS A 9 12.95 9.74 -10.28
CA LYS A 9 12.66 10.32 -8.95
C LYS A 9 11.18 10.65 -8.75
N LEU A 10 10.55 11.23 -9.76
CA LEU A 10 9.15 11.67 -9.69
C LEU A 10 8.16 10.51 -9.39
N PRO A 11 8.17 9.40 -10.14
CA PRO A 11 7.36 8.22 -9.81
C PRO A 11 7.79 7.52 -8.52
N ALA A 12 9.09 7.51 -8.20
CA ALA A 12 9.57 6.90 -6.97
C ALA A 12 9.07 7.63 -5.72
N ILE A 13 9.04 8.97 -5.73
CA ILE A 13 8.44 9.76 -4.65
C ILE A 13 6.95 9.46 -4.55
N GLY A 14 6.25 9.33 -5.68
CA GLY A 14 4.84 8.91 -5.70
C GLY A 14 4.61 7.56 -5.01
N LEU A 15 5.40 6.55 -5.36
CA LEU A 15 5.35 5.24 -4.71
C LEU A 15 5.68 5.30 -3.22
N LEU A 16 6.65 6.13 -2.82
CA LEU A 16 7.02 6.30 -1.42
C LEU A 16 5.85 6.86 -0.60
N ILE A 17 5.22 7.93 -1.09
CA ILE A 17 4.05 8.55 -0.46
C ILE A 17 2.91 7.55 -0.37
N ALA A 18 2.62 6.83 -1.46
CA ALA A 18 1.57 5.81 -1.48
C ALA A 18 1.83 4.69 -0.45
N GLY A 19 3.06 4.20 -0.35
CA GLY A 19 3.44 3.18 0.63
C GLY A 19 3.26 3.64 2.08
N ILE A 20 3.64 4.88 2.40
CA ILE A 20 3.49 5.49 3.73
C ILE A 20 2.01 5.66 4.09
N ILE A 21 1.21 6.23 3.19
CA ILE A 21 -0.23 6.45 3.42
C ILE A 21 -0.94 5.11 3.63
N ASN A 22 -0.66 4.11 2.79
CA ASN A 22 -1.23 2.77 2.94
C ASN A 22 -0.85 2.13 4.27
N GLY A 23 0.43 2.26 4.68
CA GLY A 23 0.92 1.67 5.92
C GLY A 23 0.31 2.32 7.15
N ALA A 24 0.24 3.66 7.16
CA ALA A 24 -0.40 4.43 8.22
C ALA A 24 -1.90 4.11 8.32
N PHE A 25 -2.61 4.05 7.19
CA PHE A 25 -4.02 3.71 7.18
C PHE A 25 -4.29 2.29 7.69
N ALA A 26 -3.51 1.30 7.22
CA ALA A 26 -3.59 -0.07 7.70
C ALA A 26 -3.35 -0.16 9.22
N PHE A 27 -2.34 0.55 9.71
CA PHE A 27 -2.03 0.60 11.14
C PHE A 27 -3.18 1.21 11.95
N LEU A 28 -3.78 2.30 11.48
CA LEU A 28 -4.95 2.92 12.13
C LEU A 28 -6.16 1.99 12.15
N VAL A 29 -6.44 1.27 11.06
CA VAL A 29 -7.54 0.29 10.99
C VAL A 29 -7.34 -0.84 12.00
N LEU A 30 -6.11 -1.35 12.13
CA LEU A 30 -5.79 -2.41 13.10
C LEU A 30 -5.93 -1.91 14.54
N ILE A 31 -5.43 -0.70 14.85
CA ILE A 31 -5.63 -0.09 16.17
C ILE A 31 -7.12 0.09 16.47
N ALA A 32 -7.89 0.65 15.54
CA ALA A 32 -9.32 0.82 15.70
C ALA A 32 -10.03 -0.52 15.93
N GLY A 33 -9.56 -1.60 15.31
CA GLY A 33 -10.05 -2.95 15.56
C GLY A 33 -9.77 -3.48 16.95
N VAL A 34 -8.56 -3.28 17.46
CA VAL A 34 -8.21 -3.62 18.85
C VAL A 34 -9.06 -2.82 19.84
N LEU A 35 -9.25 -1.51 19.58
CA LEU A 35 -10.08 -0.64 20.42
C LEU A 35 -11.56 -1.10 20.43
N ARG A 36 -12.11 -1.46 19.27
CA ARG A 36 -13.47 -2.04 19.16
C ARG A 36 -13.59 -3.35 19.92
N LEU A 37 -12.61 -4.25 19.79
CA LEU A 37 -12.60 -5.52 20.53
C LEU A 37 -12.64 -5.30 22.05
N VAL A 38 -11.89 -4.31 22.54
CA VAL A 38 -11.92 -3.90 23.96
C VAL A 38 -13.25 -3.23 24.35
N ALA A 39 -13.86 -2.44 23.47
CA ALA A 39 -15.15 -1.82 23.72
C ALA A 39 -16.28 -2.86 23.83
N TYR A 40 -16.25 -3.90 22.99
CA TYR A 40 -17.15 -5.05 23.09
C TYR A 40 -16.95 -5.84 24.39
N SER A 41 -15.70 -6.11 24.79
CA SER A 41 -15.45 -6.87 26.03
C SER A 41 -15.87 -6.13 27.29
N LYS A 42 -15.88 -4.79 27.24
CA LYS A 42 -16.38 -3.92 28.32
C LYS A 42 -17.87 -3.58 28.23
N GLY A 43 -18.57 -4.08 27.21
CA GLY A 43 -20.00 -3.80 26.99
C GLY A 43 -20.31 -2.34 26.62
N LEU A 44 -19.31 -1.55 26.22
CA LEU A 44 -19.47 -0.17 25.76
C LEU A 44 -20.05 -0.11 24.34
N GLU A 45 -19.84 -1.17 23.57
CA GLU A 45 -20.36 -1.33 22.22
C GLU A 45 -21.16 -2.65 22.18
N LYS A 46 -22.31 -2.65 21.50
CA LYS A 46 -23.17 -3.84 21.37
C LYS A 46 -23.12 -4.33 19.94
N LEU A 47 -23.06 -5.65 19.76
CA LEU A 47 -23.20 -6.26 18.44
C LEU A 47 -24.61 -5.97 17.89
N PRO A 48 -24.78 -5.84 16.56
CA PRO A 48 -26.10 -5.67 15.95
C PRO A 48 -27.07 -6.74 16.47
N ALA A 49 -28.34 -6.40 16.73
CA ALA A 49 -29.30 -7.37 17.24
C ALA A 49 -29.83 -8.30 16.12
N ASP A 50 -29.93 -7.75 14.91
CA ASP A 50 -30.41 -8.47 13.73
C ASP A 50 -29.38 -9.46 13.17
N GLN A 51 -29.86 -10.62 12.72
CA GLN A 51 -28.99 -11.70 12.25
C GLN A 51 -28.32 -11.36 10.90
N ALA A 52 -29.03 -10.70 9.99
CA ALA A 52 -28.48 -10.31 8.70
C ALA A 52 -27.42 -9.21 8.87
N GLU A 53 -27.67 -8.23 9.75
CA GLU A 53 -26.69 -7.19 10.09
C GLU A 53 -25.44 -7.77 10.77
N ARG A 54 -25.59 -8.77 11.64
CA ARG A 54 -24.44 -9.47 12.25
C ARG A 54 -23.55 -10.14 11.21
N ILE A 55 -24.13 -10.85 10.26
CA ILE A 55 -23.37 -11.53 9.20
C ILE A 55 -22.59 -10.49 8.37
N GLY A 56 -23.25 -9.40 7.97
CA GLY A 56 -22.59 -8.31 7.26
C GLY A 56 -21.46 -7.68 8.06
N PHE A 57 -21.68 -7.45 9.36
CA PHE A 57 -20.67 -6.92 10.27
C PHE A 57 -19.45 -7.85 10.38
N TYR A 58 -19.65 -9.16 10.59
CA TYR A 58 -18.54 -10.11 10.69
C TYR A 58 -17.74 -10.22 9.40
N ILE A 59 -18.42 -10.32 8.26
CA ILE A 59 -17.75 -10.40 6.94
C ILE A 59 -16.93 -9.13 6.70
N GLY A 60 -17.53 -7.95 6.88
CA GLY A 60 -16.84 -6.67 6.69
C GLY A 60 -15.65 -6.50 7.65
N THR A 61 -15.81 -6.94 8.89
CA THR A 61 -14.78 -6.86 9.93
C THR A 61 -13.61 -7.80 9.65
N VAL A 62 -13.88 -9.08 9.36
CA VAL A 62 -12.85 -10.07 9.05
C VAL A 62 -12.12 -9.72 7.75
N ALA A 63 -12.86 -9.37 6.69
CA ALA A 63 -12.26 -8.96 5.43
C ALA A 63 -11.44 -7.68 5.59
N GLY A 64 -11.97 -6.67 6.28
CA GLY A 64 -11.29 -5.40 6.52
C GLY A 64 -9.98 -5.56 7.28
N TYR A 65 -9.96 -6.35 8.36
CA TYR A 65 -8.74 -6.59 9.13
C TYR A 65 -7.75 -7.52 8.42
N GLY A 66 -8.23 -8.53 7.70
CA GLY A 66 -7.36 -9.39 6.88
C GLY A 66 -6.63 -8.58 5.81
N ILE A 67 -7.36 -7.70 5.12
CA ILE A 67 -6.80 -6.79 4.12
C ILE A 67 -5.79 -5.82 4.78
N ALA A 68 -6.17 -5.18 5.89
CA ALA A 68 -5.28 -4.25 6.60
C ALA A 68 -3.97 -4.93 7.06
N LEU A 69 -4.03 -6.19 7.51
CA LEU A 69 -2.86 -6.94 7.92
C LEU A 69 -1.91 -7.19 6.73
N ILE A 70 -2.45 -7.60 5.58
CA ILE A 70 -1.66 -7.79 4.35
C ILE A 70 -1.03 -6.47 3.92
N THR A 71 -1.80 -5.38 3.91
CA THR A 71 -1.28 -4.04 3.58
C THR A 71 -0.11 -3.66 4.48
N LEU A 72 -0.20 -3.92 5.78
CA LEU A 72 0.85 -3.56 6.74
C LEU A 72 2.19 -4.19 6.39
N PHE A 73 2.19 -5.43 5.86
CA PHE A 73 3.41 -6.11 5.39
C PHE A 73 3.87 -5.66 4.00
N VAL A 74 2.93 -5.32 3.11
CA VAL A 74 3.23 -4.88 1.73
C VAL A 74 3.79 -3.45 1.70
N SER A 75 3.32 -2.55 2.58
CA SER A 75 3.74 -1.15 2.62
C SER A 75 5.25 -0.95 2.78
N PRO A 76 5.96 -1.63 3.71
CA PRO A 76 7.42 -1.59 3.78
C PRO A 76 8.11 -2.02 2.49
N ILE A 77 7.55 -2.99 1.76
CA ILE A 77 8.11 -3.47 0.48
C ILE A 77 7.99 -2.39 -0.58
N ILE A 78 6.83 -1.71 -0.65
CA ILE A 78 6.61 -0.57 -1.56
C ILE A 78 7.58 0.58 -1.24
N ILE A 79 7.69 0.96 0.03
CA ILE A 79 8.60 2.02 0.51
C ILE A 79 10.04 1.67 0.18
N TYR A 80 10.47 0.43 0.47
CA TYR A 80 11.82 -0.01 0.18
C TYR A 80 12.11 0.01 -1.33
N GLY A 81 11.16 -0.45 -2.15
CA GLY A 81 11.33 -0.42 -3.61
C GLY A 81 11.32 0.97 -4.22
N ALA A 82 10.57 1.90 -3.66
CA ALA A 82 10.65 3.32 -4.00
C ALA A 82 12.03 3.91 -3.67
N VAL A 83 12.58 3.60 -2.50
CA VAL A 83 13.94 4.02 -2.12
C VAL A 83 15.01 3.42 -3.04
N GLN A 84 14.87 2.14 -3.40
CA GLN A 84 15.79 1.51 -4.36
C GLN A 84 15.65 2.07 -5.77
N MET A 85 14.45 2.53 -6.13
CA MET A 85 14.16 3.17 -7.41
C MET A 85 14.91 4.51 -7.51
N MET A 86 14.84 5.34 -6.46
CA MET A 86 15.61 6.60 -6.37
C MET A 86 17.13 6.39 -6.37
N LYS A 87 17.60 5.25 -5.86
CA LYS A 87 19.04 4.93 -5.77
C LYS A 87 19.59 4.22 -7.01
N GLY A 88 18.73 3.74 -7.92
CA GLY A 88 19.15 2.99 -9.11
C GLY A 88 19.88 1.68 -8.81
N LYS A 89 19.54 0.98 -7.71
CA LYS A 89 20.32 -0.20 -7.24
C LYS A 89 19.62 -1.55 -7.37
N LYS A 90 18.29 -1.61 -7.37
CA LYS A 90 17.53 -2.89 -7.35
C LYS A 90 16.30 -2.84 -8.25
N TYR A 91 16.52 -2.96 -9.56
CA TYR A 91 15.46 -2.87 -10.58
C TYR A 91 14.29 -3.82 -10.33
N LYS A 92 14.56 -5.12 -10.08
CA LYS A 92 13.51 -6.12 -9.84
C LYS A 92 12.63 -5.76 -8.65
N LEU A 93 13.23 -5.21 -7.60
CA LEU A 93 12.53 -4.85 -6.37
C LEU A 93 11.75 -3.54 -6.54
N SER A 94 12.28 -2.56 -7.28
CA SER A 94 11.53 -1.37 -7.68
C SER A 94 10.34 -1.71 -8.56
N LYS A 95 10.49 -2.65 -9.50
CA LYS A 95 9.40 -3.14 -10.35
C LYS A 95 8.34 -3.90 -9.56
N ALA A 96 8.75 -4.74 -8.60
CA ALA A 96 7.82 -5.40 -7.68
C ALA A 96 7.04 -4.39 -6.84
N ALA A 97 7.69 -3.34 -6.31
CA ALA A 97 7.01 -2.27 -5.58
C ALA A 97 6.00 -1.52 -6.44
N ALA A 98 6.31 -1.23 -7.71
CA ALA A 98 5.36 -0.62 -8.63
C ALA A 98 4.13 -1.51 -8.88
N ILE A 99 4.34 -2.81 -9.08
CA ILE A 99 3.24 -3.78 -9.24
C ILE A 99 2.40 -3.87 -7.96
N LEU A 100 3.04 -4.00 -6.79
CA LEU A 100 2.35 -4.07 -5.51
C LEU A 100 1.54 -2.81 -5.20
N ALA A 101 1.97 -1.64 -5.67
CA ALA A 101 1.21 -0.40 -5.55
C ALA A 101 -0.02 -0.34 -6.49
N ILE A 102 -0.04 -1.14 -7.57
CA ILE A 102 -1.18 -1.27 -8.49
C ILE A 102 -2.25 -2.20 -7.90
N VAL A 103 -1.87 -3.24 -7.15
CA VAL A 103 -2.83 -4.23 -6.64
C VAL A 103 -3.74 -3.60 -5.59
N PRO A 104 -5.07 -3.64 -5.75
CA PRO A 104 -5.99 -2.92 -4.89
C PRO A 104 -6.24 -3.68 -3.59
N PHE A 105 -5.31 -3.56 -2.64
CA PHE A 105 -5.45 -4.11 -1.29
C PHE A 105 -5.78 -3.04 -0.22
N THR A 106 -6.18 -1.80 -0.57
CA THR A 106 -6.64 -0.81 0.44
C THR A 106 -7.71 0.12 -0.12
N ALA A 107 -8.60 0.66 0.72
CA ALA A 107 -9.63 1.61 0.29
C ALA A 107 -9.07 2.91 -0.34
N CYS A 108 -7.82 3.29 -0.04
CA CYS A 108 -7.17 4.50 -0.56
C CYS A 108 -6.36 4.27 -1.86
N CYS A 109 -6.11 3.00 -2.24
CA CYS A 109 -5.23 2.66 -3.37
C CYS A 109 -5.74 3.08 -4.75
N MET A 110 -7.06 3.19 -4.93
CA MET A 110 -7.65 3.23 -6.27
C MET A 110 -7.51 4.61 -6.94
N LEU A 111 -7.49 5.69 -6.16
CA LEU A 111 -7.41 7.05 -6.69
C LEU A 111 -5.96 7.56 -6.80
N VAL A 112 -5.07 7.14 -5.91
CA VAL A 112 -3.69 7.68 -5.85
C VAL A 112 -2.64 6.60 -6.06
N GLY A 113 -2.83 5.41 -5.48
CA GLY A 113 -1.88 4.30 -5.61
C GLY A 113 -1.80 3.75 -7.04
N ALA A 114 -2.94 3.48 -7.66
CA ALA A 114 -3.03 2.94 -9.01
C ALA A 114 -2.38 3.85 -10.08
N PRO A 115 -2.70 5.15 -10.20
CA PRO A 115 -2.08 6.00 -11.21
C PRO A 115 -0.57 6.16 -10.98
N LEU A 116 -0.12 6.29 -9.72
CA LEU A 116 1.31 6.39 -9.40
C LEU A 116 2.06 5.07 -9.65
N GLY A 117 1.44 3.93 -9.33
CA GLY A 117 1.99 2.61 -9.58
C GLY A 117 2.10 2.30 -11.07
N ILE A 118 1.07 2.61 -11.86
CA ILE A 118 1.09 2.49 -13.33
C ILE A 118 2.18 3.38 -13.91
N TRP A 119 2.25 4.64 -13.47
CA TRP A 119 3.27 5.57 -13.95
C TRP A 119 4.69 5.08 -13.64
N ALA A 120 4.94 4.63 -12.41
CA ALA A 120 6.22 4.03 -12.05
C ALA A 120 6.53 2.78 -12.87
N TYR A 121 5.54 1.93 -13.14
CA TYR A 121 5.70 0.75 -13.98
C TYR A 121 6.05 1.11 -15.43
N ILE A 122 5.40 2.13 -16.01
CA ILE A 122 5.71 2.63 -17.36
C ILE A 122 7.15 3.14 -17.42
N VAL A 123 7.54 4.01 -16.47
CA VAL A 123 8.90 4.56 -16.41
C VAL A 123 9.95 3.46 -16.24
N LEU A 124 9.70 2.47 -15.37
CA LEU A 124 10.61 1.33 -15.20
C LEU A 124 10.75 0.43 -16.44
N ASN A 125 9.81 0.46 -17.38
CA ASN A 125 9.93 -0.32 -18.63
C ASN A 125 10.63 0.43 -19.76
N GLN A 126 11.04 1.69 -19.57
CA GLN A 126 11.83 2.42 -20.55
C GLN A 126 13.28 1.90 -20.58
N GLU A 127 13.88 1.82 -21.78
CA GLU A 127 15.23 1.27 -21.97
C GLU A 127 16.31 2.15 -21.34
N ASP A 128 16.16 3.47 -21.41
CA ASP A 128 17.04 4.45 -20.76
C ASP A 128 17.03 4.30 -19.23
N VAL A 129 15.85 4.08 -18.64
CA VAL A 129 15.68 3.82 -17.21
C VAL A 129 16.26 2.47 -16.83
N ARG A 130 16.11 1.42 -17.64
CA ARG A 130 16.74 0.12 -17.35
C ARG A 130 18.26 0.24 -17.29
N GLY A 131 18.88 1.05 -18.16
CA GLY A 131 20.31 1.36 -18.15
C GLY A 131 20.79 2.14 -16.92
N TYR A 132 19.89 2.85 -16.22
CA TYR A 132 20.21 3.57 -14.98
C TYR A 132 20.41 2.64 -13.78
N PHE A 133 19.78 1.46 -13.76
CA PHE A 133 19.90 0.53 -12.65
C PHE A 133 21.20 -0.27 -12.73
N ARG A 134 22.02 -0.16 -11.68
CA ARG A 134 23.16 -1.05 -11.44
C ARG A 134 22.63 -2.33 -10.78
N VAL A 135 23.10 -3.49 -11.24
CA VAL A 135 22.66 -4.84 -10.80
C VAL A 135 22.79 -5.01 -9.27
#